data_AF-A0A523RG99-F1
#
_entry.id   AF-A0A523RG99-F1
#
_cell.length_a   1.000
_cell.length_b   1.000
_cell.length_c   1.000
_cell.angle_alpha   90.00
_cell.angle_beta   90.00
_cell.angle_gamma   90.00
#
_symmetry.space_group_name_H-M   'P 1'
#
loop_
_entity.id
_entity.type
_entity.pdbx_description
1 polymer ?
#
loop_
_entity_poly.entity_id
_entity_poly.type
_entity_poly.pdbx_seq_one_letter_code
_entity_poly.pdbx_strand_id
1 'polypeptide(L)'
;MNLALLHIGIDDTDSKEGMCTTYVGAVAIDSLKSQGVKLEGYPKLIRLNPNWKLKTRGNCAIVFTTKVQKHQIPVVKETVLRTVEELAELHIKTTNPGVVFYEGERIPIKLRKFSKKVVQDITTI
;
A
#
# COMPACT_ATOMS: atom_id res chain seq x y z
N MET A 1 -16.48 21.09 7.73
CA MET A 1 -16.22 19.75 7.13
C MET A 1 -14.78 19.39 7.42
N ASN A 2 -14.53 18.24 8.05
CA ASN A 2 -13.20 17.86 8.53
C ASN A 2 -12.50 16.97 7.47
N LEU A 3 -11.56 17.56 6.74
CA LEU A 3 -10.72 16.85 5.77
C LEU A 3 -9.58 16.14 6.49
N ALA A 4 -9.19 14.98 5.99
CA ALA A 4 -8.08 14.20 6.48
C ALA A 4 -7.19 13.77 5.32
N LEU A 5 -5.88 13.77 5.58
CA LEU A 5 -4.89 13.17 4.68
C LEU A 5 -4.71 11.72 5.09
N LEU A 6 -5.05 10.80 4.20
CA LEU A 6 -4.95 9.36 4.42
C LEU A 6 -3.88 8.79 3.50
N HIS A 7 -2.85 8.20 4.10
CA HIS A 7 -1.79 7.46 3.39
C HIS A 7 -2.13 5.97 3.41
N ILE A 8 -2.01 5.33 2.25
CA ILE A 8 -2.31 3.92 2.04
C ILE A 8 -1.05 3.25 1.50
N GLY A 9 -0.57 2.21 2.17
CA GLY A 9 0.53 1.37 1.71
C GLY A 9 0.06 -0.06 1.46
N ILE A 10 0.50 -0.65 0.35
CA ILE A 10 0.19 -2.03 -0.05
C ILE A 10 1.49 -2.73 -0.45
N ASP A 11 1.68 -3.97 0.01
CA ASP A 11 2.83 -4.82 -0.31
C ASP A 11 2.46 -6.32 -0.33
N ASP A 12 3.33 -7.15 -0.90
CA ASP A 12 3.26 -8.63 -0.93
C ASP A 12 1.94 -9.22 -1.46
N THR A 13 1.37 -8.58 -2.49
CA THR A 13 0.15 -9.07 -3.17
C THR A 13 0.44 -9.98 -4.35
N ASP A 14 1.71 -10.08 -4.76
CA ASP A 14 2.14 -10.80 -5.96
C ASP A 14 2.72 -12.17 -5.66
N SER A 15 2.69 -13.05 -6.66
CA SER A 15 3.27 -14.39 -6.55
C SER A 15 4.15 -14.70 -7.75
N LYS A 16 4.77 -15.89 -7.73
CA LYS A 16 5.49 -16.39 -8.92
C LYS A 16 4.54 -16.73 -10.08
N GLU A 17 3.28 -17.00 -9.77
CA GLU A 17 2.25 -17.48 -10.70
C GLU A 17 1.48 -16.33 -11.37
N GLY A 18 1.40 -15.16 -10.71
CA GLY A 18 0.69 -14.02 -11.27
C GLY A 18 0.66 -12.80 -10.37
N MET A 19 -0.05 -11.78 -10.85
CA MET A 19 -0.25 -10.47 -10.20
C MET A 19 1.04 -9.65 -9.99
N CYS A 20 0.86 -8.39 -9.60
CA CYS A 20 1.94 -7.53 -9.12
C CYS A 20 1.40 -6.45 -8.18
N THR A 21 2.17 -6.07 -7.15
CA THR A 21 1.79 -5.02 -6.17
C THR A 21 1.39 -3.70 -6.84
N THR A 22 2.04 -3.36 -7.95
CA THR A 22 1.72 -2.15 -8.73
C THR A 22 0.38 -2.24 -9.44
N TYR A 23 0.02 -3.41 -9.98
CA TYR A 23 -1.29 -3.64 -10.61
C TYR A 23 -2.41 -3.56 -9.58
N VAL A 24 -2.28 -4.26 -8.44
CA VAL A 24 -3.29 -4.20 -7.36
C VAL A 24 -3.46 -2.77 -6.85
N GLY A 25 -2.35 -2.05 -6.65
CA GLY A 25 -2.38 -0.63 -6.29
C GLY A 25 -3.07 0.25 -7.33
N ALA A 26 -2.82 0.02 -8.62
CA ALA A 26 -3.47 0.78 -9.70
C ALA A 26 -4.99 0.52 -9.75
N VAL A 27 -5.42 -0.74 -9.62
CA VAL A 27 -6.85 -1.07 -9.58
C VAL A 27 -7.53 -0.46 -8.36
N ALA A 28 -6.87 -0.49 -7.19
CA ALA A 28 -7.41 0.14 -5.99
C ALA A 28 -7.58 1.66 -6.17
N ILE A 29 -6.58 2.32 -6.79
CA ILE A 29 -6.64 3.75 -7.11
C ILE A 29 -7.81 4.05 -8.06
N ASP A 30 -7.99 3.26 -9.11
CA ASP A 30 -9.04 3.51 -10.10
C ASP A 30 -10.43 3.23 -9.53
N SER A 31 -10.57 2.22 -8.67
CA SER A 31 -11.80 1.98 -7.90
C SER A 31 -12.12 3.12 -6.93
N LEU A 32 -11.12 3.78 -6.36
CA LEU A 32 -11.34 4.96 -5.51
C LEU A 32 -11.74 6.18 -6.35
N LYS A 33 -11.07 6.41 -7.49
CA LYS A 33 -11.42 7.51 -8.40
C LYS A 33 -12.86 7.40 -8.93
N SER A 34 -13.34 6.19 -9.23
CA SER A 34 -14.72 5.98 -9.68
C SER A 34 -15.76 6.33 -8.60
N GLN A 35 -15.37 6.30 -7.32
CA GLN A 35 -16.16 6.77 -6.18
C GLN A 35 -15.96 8.26 -5.87
N GLY A 36 -15.25 9.00 -6.72
CA GLY A 36 -14.99 10.43 -6.56
C GLY A 36 -13.85 10.76 -5.58
N VAL A 37 -13.07 9.77 -5.14
CA VAL A 37 -11.90 10.00 -4.27
C VAL A 37 -10.72 10.45 -5.11
N LYS A 38 -10.15 11.61 -4.76
CA LYS A 38 -8.97 12.16 -5.44
C LYS A 38 -7.69 11.80 -4.69
N LEU A 39 -6.64 11.50 -5.46
CA LEU A 39 -5.29 11.36 -4.93
C LEU A 39 -4.69 12.74 -4.62
N GLU A 40 -3.87 12.78 -3.58
CA GLU A 40 -2.95 13.86 -3.29
C GLU A 40 -1.60 13.53 -3.93
N GLY A 41 -1.33 14.12 -5.11
CA GLY A 41 -0.13 13.87 -5.89
C GLY A 41 -0.10 12.50 -6.58
N TYR A 42 1.12 11.98 -6.82
CA TYR A 42 1.33 10.71 -7.51
C TYR A 42 1.54 9.54 -6.53
N PRO A 43 1.10 8.33 -6.88
CA PRO A 43 1.51 7.11 -6.21
C PRO A 43 3.04 6.96 -6.24
N LYS A 44 3.58 6.32 -5.22
CA LYS A 44 5.01 6.11 -5.01
C LYS A 44 5.31 4.63 -4.98
N LEU A 45 6.14 4.17 -5.92
CA LEU A 45 6.72 2.83 -5.90
C LEU A 45 8.00 2.85 -5.06
N ILE A 46 7.99 2.19 -3.90
CA ILE A 46 9.11 2.19 -2.97
C ILE A 46 9.86 0.87 -3.10
N ARG A 47 11.09 0.91 -3.62
CA ARG A 47 11.99 -0.26 -3.63
C ARG A 47 12.60 -0.44 -2.25
N LEU A 48 12.45 -1.64 -1.71
CA LEU A 48 13.01 -2.04 -0.42
C LEU A 48 14.40 -2.69 -0.62
N ASN A 49 14.97 -3.26 0.44
CA ASN A 49 16.28 -3.89 0.39
C ASN A 49 16.35 -4.97 -0.73
N PRO A 50 17.18 -4.79 -1.77
CA PRO A 50 17.24 -5.72 -2.90
C PRO A 50 17.88 -7.07 -2.52
N ASN A 51 18.60 -7.14 -1.40
CA ASN A 51 19.28 -8.34 -0.93
C ASN A 51 18.38 -9.27 -0.10
N TRP A 52 17.10 -8.90 0.11
CA TRP A 52 16.16 -9.77 0.80
C TRP A 52 15.96 -11.10 0.06
N LYS A 53 15.95 -12.21 0.82
CA LYS A 53 15.96 -13.57 0.27
C LYS A 53 14.57 -14.06 -0.18
N LEU A 54 13.51 -13.59 0.49
CA LEU A 54 12.13 -13.99 0.18
C LEU A 54 11.46 -13.05 -0.83
N LYS A 55 12.21 -12.13 -1.47
CA LYS A 55 11.66 -11.29 -2.53
C LYS A 55 11.19 -12.16 -3.71
N THR A 56 10.16 -11.71 -4.41
CA THR A 56 9.75 -12.29 -5.69
C THR A 56 10.70 -11.80 -6.80
N ARG A 57 10.19 -11.42 -7.98
CA ARG A 57 11.00 -10.78 -9.04
C ARG A 57 11.43 -9.36 -8.62
N GLY A 58 10.82 -8.79 -7.59
CA GLY A 58 11.15 -7.50 -6.98
C GLY A 58 10.91 -7.49 -5.47
N ASN A 59 11.27 -6.38 -4.82
CA ASN A 59 10.93 -6.10 -3.42
C ASN A 59 10.44 -4.66 -3.34
N CYS A 60 9.12 -4.45 -3.41
CA CYS A 60 8.56 -3.10 -3.43
C CYS A 60 7.12 -3.01 -2.93
N ALA A 61 6.89 -1.96 -2.15
CA ALA A 61 5.56 -1.52 -1.77
C ALA A 61 5.07 -0.38 -2.68
N ILE A 62 3.76 -0.27 -2.84
CA ILE A 62 3.11 0.90 -3.44
C ILE A 62 2.47 1.75 -2.34
N VAL A 63 2.65 3.06 -2.41
CA VAL A 63 2.04 4.01 -1.49
C VAL A 63 1.32 5.09 -2.27
N PHE A 64 0.08 5.39 -1.91
CA PHE A 64 -0.65 6.54 -2.43
C PHE A 64 -1.33 7.29 -1.28
N THR A 65 -1.73 8.53 -1.54
CA THR A 65 -2.31 9.41 -0.52
C THR A 65 -3.59 10.00 -1.07
N THR A 66 -4.62 10.11 -0.25
CA THR A 66 -5.89 10.73 -0.60
C THR A 66 -6.24 11.82 0.40
N LYS A 67 -6.92 12.86 -0.07
CA LYS A 67 -7.50 13.90 0.77
C LYS A 67 -9.01 13.74 0.76
N VAL A 68 -9.56 13.23 1.86
CA VAL A 68 -10.97 12.84 1.95
C VAL A 68 -11.63 13.43 3.19
N GLN A 69 -12.96 13.48 3.19
CA GLN A 69 -13.68 13.79 4.42
C GLN A 69 -13.57 12.62 5.40
N LYS A 70 -13.51 12.91 6.71
CA LYS A 70 -13.36 11.84 7.73
C LYS A 70 -14.42 10.74 7.64
N HIS A 71 -15.65 11.07 7.26
CA HIS A 71 -16.72 10.09 7.10
C HIS A 71 -16.52 9.14 5.89
N GLN A 72 -15.66 9.51 4.92
CA GLN A 72 -15.35 8.68 3.76
C GLN A 72 -14.23 7.67 4.04
N ILE A 73 -13.46 7.85 5.13
CA ILE A 73 -12.32 6.97 5.47
C ILE A 73 -12.73 5.48 5.54
N PRO A 74 -13.85 5.08 6.19
CA PRO A 74 -14.26 3.68 6.22
C PRO A 74 -14.46 3.10 4.82
N VAL A 75 -15.14 3.82 3.93
CA VAL A 75 -15.40 3.40 2.54
C VAL A 75 -14.11 3.28 1.73
N VAL A 76 -13.16 4.20 1.93
CA VAL A 76 -11.84 4.14 1.29
C VAL A 76 -11.08 2.89 1.76
N LYS A 77 -11.09 2.61 3.07
CA LYS A 77 -10.43 1.42 3.63
C LYS A 77 -11.06 0.14 3.09
N GLU A 78 -12.38 0.04 3.12
CA GLU A 78 -13.12 -1.12 2.60
C GLU A 78 -12.84 -1.36 1.13
N THR A 79 -12.85 -0.31 0.30
CA THR A 79 -12.53 -0.42 -1.13
C THR A 79 -11.13 -0.97 -1.35
N VAL A 80 -10.12 -0.44 -0.66
CA VAL A 80 -8.74 -0.92 -0.79
C VAL A 80 -8.60 -2.36 -0.30
N LEU A 81 -9.16 -2.68 0.86
CA LEU A 81 -9.09 -4.04 1.43
C LEU A 81 -9.76 -5.06 0.51
N ARG A 82 -10.95 -4.75 0.00
CA ARG A 82 -11.66 -5.61 -0.95
C ARG A 82 -10.86 -5.81 -2.23
N THR A 83 -10.29 -4.75 -2.82
CA THR A 83 -9.46 -4.89 -4.02
C THR A 83 -8.24 -5.77 -3.78
N VAL A 84 -7.61 -5.67 -2.61
CA VAL A 84 -6.48 -6.54 -2.25
C VAL A 84 -6.94 -7.98 -2.05
N GLU A 85 -8.07 -8.20 -1.38
CA GLU A 85 -8.62 -9.55 -1.15
C GLU A 85 -9.03 -10.25 -2.45
N GLU A 86 -9.65 -9.52 -3.39
CA GLU A 86 -10.11 -10.03 -4.68
C GLU A 86 -8.95 -10.33 -5.65
N LEU A 87 -7.85 -9.57 -5.57
CA LEU A 87 -6.75 -9.64 -6.55
C LEU A 87 -5.47 -10.26 -6.00
N ALA A 88 -5.28 -10.35 -4.70
CA ALA A 88 -4.10 -11.01 -4.16
C ALA A 88 -4.21 -12.53 -4.33
N GLU A 89 -3.07 -13.16 -4.61
CA GLU A 89 -2.97 -14.60 -4.78
C GLU A 89 -2.96 -15.31 -3.40
N LEU A 90 -4.03 -15.13 -2.60
CA LEU A 90 -4.14 -15.59 -1.21
C LEU A 90 -4.05 -17.12 -1.04
N HIS A 91 -4.28 -17.88 -2.12
CA HIS A 91 -4.16 -19.33 -2.13
C HIS A 91 -2.69 -19.81 -2.16
N ILE A 92 -1.74 -18.91 -2.44
CA ILE A 92 -0.31 -19.22 -2.46
C ILE A 92 0.29 -18.93 -1.09
N LYS A 93 0.85 -19.97 -0.46
CA LYS A 93 1.37 -19.91 0.92
C LYS A 93 2.44 -18.84 1.17
N THR A 94 3.14 -18.40 0.12
CA THR A 94 4.19 -17.37 0.21
C THR A 94 3.68 -15.95 0.00
N THR A 95 2.41 -15.76 -0.37
CA THR A 95 1.81 -14.44 -0.58
C THR A 95 1.13 -13.99 0.73
N ASN A 96 1.63 -12.94 1.37
CA ASN A 96 1.11 -12.44 2.65
C ASN A 96 0.79 -10.94 2.53
N PRO A 97 -0.32 -10.57 1.86
CA PRO A 97 -0.63 -9.18 1.57
C PRO A 97 -0.67 -8.30 2.82
N GLY A 98 0.05 -7.18 2.75
CA GLY A 98 0.06 -6.16 3.80
C GLY A 98 -0.65 -4.89 3.33
N VAL A 99 -1.62 -4.40 4.10
CA VAL A 99 -2.26 -3.11 3.88
C VAL A 99 -2.17 -2.26 5.14
N VAL A 100 -1.66 -1.03 5.01
CA VAL A 100 -1.53 -0.08 6.12
C VAL A 100 -2.19 1.24 5.77
N PHE A 101 -2.91 1.80 6.75
CA PHE A 101 -3.55 3.11 6.66
C PHE A 101 -2.97 4.03 7.73
N TYR A 102 -2.54 5.23 7.33
CA TYR A 102 -2.06 6.26 8.26
C TYR A 102 -2.80 7.58 8.01
N GLU A 103 -3.54 8.06 9.01
CA GLU A 103 -4.21 9.37 8.99
C GLU A 103 -3.29 10.42 9.64
N GLY A 104 -2.96 11.47 8.89
CA GLY A 104 -2.20 12.60 9.42
C GLY A 104 -1.41 13.34 8.36
N GLU A 105 -1.15 14.63 8.59
CA GLU A 105 -0.39 15.45 7.64
C GLU A 105 1.11 15.19 7.65
N ARG A 106 1.64 14.72 8.80
CA ARG A 106 3.09 14.55 9.02
C ARG A 106 3.40 13.12 9.41
N ILE A 107 4.19 12.44 8.59
CA ILE A 107 4.72 11.11 8.93
C ILE A 107 5.69 11.23 10.12
N PRO A 108 5.46 10.49 11.23
CA PRO A 108 6.31 10.55 12.41
C PRO A 108 7.75 10.18 12.10
N ILE A 109 8.70 10.79 12.80
CA ILE A 109 10.14 10.53 12.63
C ILE A 109 10.46 9.04 12.81
N LYS A 110 9.75 8.34 13.71
CA LYS A 110 9.90 6.89 13.93
C LYS A 110 9.61 6.09 12.64
N LEU A 111 8.54 6.41 11.91
CA LEU A 111 8.20 5.75 10.65
C LEU A 111 9.18 6.12 9.53
N ARG A 112 9.67 7.36 9.48
CA ARG A 112 10.71 7.77 8.51
C ARG A 112 12.02 7.02 8.74
N LYS A 113 12.45 6.88 10.00
CA LYS A 113 13.62 6.07 10.37
C LYS A 113 13.41 4.60 10.04
N PHE A 114 12.22 4.07 10.31
CA PHE A 114 11.87 2.69 9.98
C PHE A 114 11.91 2.44 8.47
N SER A 115 11.30 3.30 7.66
CA SER A 115 11.35 3.22 6.20
C SER A 115 12.79 3.19 5.67
N LYS A 116 13.67 4.05 6.20
CA LYS A 116 15.10 4.03 5.85
C LYS A 116 15.77 2.71 6.23
N LYS A 117 15.46 2.16 7.41
CA LYS A 117 15.99 0.87 7.87
C LYS A 117 15.56 -0.28 6.94
N VAL A 118 14.28 -0.37 6.56
CA VAL A 118 13.78 -1.45 5.68
C VAL A 118 14.41 -1.42 4.28
N VAL A 119 14.83 -0.25 3.80
CA VAL A 119 15.56 -0.13 2.53
C VAL A 119 17.02 -0.59 2.65
N GLN A 120 17.65 -0.38 3.81
CA GLN A 120 19.10 -0.54 3.99
C GLN A 120 19.51 -1.80 4.76
N ASP A 121 18.57 -2.46 5.44
CA ASP A 121 18.84 -3.54 6.40
C ASP A 121 17.71 -4.59 6.38
N ILE A 122 17.81 -5.60 7.23
CA ILE A 122 16.78 -6.62 7.48
C ILE A 122 16.00 -6.25 8.74
N THR A 123 14.67 -6.39 8.68
CA THR A 123 13.76 -6.15 9.80
C THR A 123 12.91 -7.38 10.08
N THR A 124 12.46 -7.51 11.31
CA THR A 124 11.47 -8.52 11.72
C THR A 124 10.07 -7.92 11.70
N ILE A 125 9.07 -8.79 11.53
CA ILE A 125 7.65 -8.46 11.78
C ILE A 125 7.46 -8.16 13.27
#